data_AF-X1K340-F1
#
_entry.id   AF-X1K340-F1
#
_cell.length_a   1.000
_cell.length_b   1.000
_cell.length_c   1.000
_cell.angle_alpha   90.00
_cell.angle_beta   90.00
_cell.angle_gamma   90.00
#
_symmetry.space_group_name_H-M   'P 1'
#
loop_
_entity.id
_entity.type
_entity.pdbx_description
1 polymer ?
#
loop_
_entity_poly.entity_id
_entity_poly.type
_entity_poly.pdbx_seq_one_letter_code
_entity_poly.pdbx_strand_id
1 'polypeptide(L)'
;MKGGEKKMSKERDLIRMKGVVISEIVDNWIDESRDREEESLDGLVEDRMDYINRISKCSTLEEIKEIWFDCLWSDRKMFEERWKELL
;
A
#
# COMPACT_ATOMS: atom_id res chain seq x y z
N MET A 1 -3.07 -35.27 18.18
CA MET A 1 -3.02 -33.91 17.61
C MET A 1 -2.93 -34.05 16.09
N LYS A 2 -4.02 -33.82 15.35
CA LYS A 2 -3.96 -33.76 13.88
C LYS A 2 -3.56 -32.34 13.51
N GLY A 3 -2.29 -32.16 13.17
CA GLY A 3 -1.75 -30.92 12.64
C GLY A 3 -2.41 -30.62 11.30
N GLY A 4 -3.45 -29.79 11.34
CA GLY A 4 -3.92 -29.11 10.15
C GLY A 4 -2.88 -28.07 9.78
N GLU A 5 -2.01 -28.39 8.84
CA GLU A 5 -1.28 -27.37 8.08
C GLU A 5 -2.32 -26.41 7.51
N LYS A 6 -2.45 -25.25 8.17
CA LYS A 6 -3.27 -24.15 7.68
C LYS A 6 -2.67 -23.75 6.33
N LYS A 7 -3.36 -24.10 5.24
CA LYS A 7 -3.38 -23.29 4.02
C LYS A 7 -3.81 -21.88 4.44
N MET A 8 -2.89 -21.05 4.93
CA MET A 8 -3.07 -19.61 4.90
C MET A 8 -3.13 -19.27 3.42
N SER A 9 -4.32 -18.92 2.94
CA SER A 9 -4.61 -18.83 1.52
C SER A 9 -3.97 -17.56 0.94
N LYS A 10 -3.44 -17.65 -0.29
CA LYS A 10 -2.93 -16.50 -1.06
C LYS A 10 -3.89 -15.29 -1.08
N GLU A 11 -5.18 -15.55 -0.99
CA GLU A 11 -6.24 -14.55 -0.88
C GLU A 11 -6.17 -13.74 0.43
N ARG A 12 -5.84 -14.38 1.55
CA ARG A 12 -5.62 -13.69 2.83
C ARG A 12 -4.39 -12.78 2.76
N ASP A 13 -3.32 -13.23 2.13
CA ASP A 13 -2.09 -12.44 1.97
C ASP A 13 -2.33 -11.22 1.09
N LEU A 14 -3.13 -11.40 0.02
CA LEU A 14 -3.56 -10.30 -0.83
C LEU A 14 -4.39 -9.28 -0.04
N ILE A 15 -5.40 -9.72 0.72
CA ILE A 15 -6.22 -8.83 1.56
C ILE A 15 -5.35 -8.11 2.60
N ARG A 16 -4.45 -8.84 3.27
CA ARG A 16 -3.53 -8.27 4.25
C ARG A 16 -2.66 -7.18 3.61
N MET A 17 -2.05 -7.47 2.46
CA MET A 17 -1.17 -6.50 1.83
C MET A 17 -1.89 -5.27 1.28
N LYS A 18 -3.12 -5.43 0.76
CA LYS A 18 -3.95 -4.26 0.43
C LYS A 18 -4.14 -3.36 1.65
N GLY A 19 -4.45 -3.96 2.81
CA GLY A 19 -4.63 -3.22 4.06
C GLY A 19 -3.37 -2.46 4.49
N VAL A 20 -2.23 -3.14 4.54
CA VAL A 20 -0.96 -2.53 4.96
C VAL A 20 -0.56 -1.37 4.05
N VAL A 21 -0.59 -1.57 2.74
CA VAL A 21 -0.18 -0.53 1.78
C VAL A 21 -1.13 0.66 1.81
N ILE A 22 -2.44 0.44 1.91
CA ILE A 22 -3.42 1.54 2.03
C ILE A 22 -3.16 2.35 3.31
N SER A 23 -2.86 1.69 4.43
CA SER A 23 -2.50 2.39 5.67
C SER A 23 -1.27 3.28 5.48
N GLU A 24 -0.21 2.76 4.87
CA GLU A 24 1.02 3.56 4.67
C GLU A 24 0.80 4.76 3.72
N ILE A 25 -0.06 4.61 2.70
CA ILE A 25 -0.45 5.74 1.82
C ILE A 25 -1.20 6.82 2.60
N VAL A 26 -2.13 6.41 3.47
CA VAL A 26 -2.89 7.35 4.31
C VAL A 26 -2.00 8.02 5.34
N ASP A 27 -1.11 7.28 5.99
CA ASP A 27 -0.18 7.83 6.99
C ASP A 27 0.77 8.85 6.35
N ASN A 28 1.32 8.52 5.17
CA ASN A 28 2.16 9.45 4.41
C ASN A 28 1.38 10.72 4.01
N TRP A 29 0.12 10.58 3.59
CA TRP A 29 -0.73 11.73 3.28
C TRP A 29 -0.99 12.61 4.51
N ILE A 30 -1.27 12.03 5.69
CA ILE A 30 -1.44 12.78 6.94
C ILE A 30 -0.18 13.60 7.23
N ASP A 31 1.00 13.03 7.05
CA ASP A 31 2.27 13.73 7.26
C ASP A 31 2.49 14.85 6.24
N GLU A 32 2.22 14.61 4.95
CA GLU A 32 2.35 15.61 3.87
C GLU A 32 1.36 16.78 4.01
N SER A 33 0.22 16.55 4.65
CA SER A 33 -0.87 17.53 4.79
C SER A 33 -0.67 18.48 5.97
N ARG A 34 0.20 18.17 6.92
CA ARG A 34 0.39 19.00 8.14
C ARG A 34 0.94 20.40 7.85
N ASP A 35 1.63 20.58 6.73
CA ASP A 35 2.35 21.81 6.37
C ASP A 35 1.76 22.53 5.14
N ARG A 36 0.54 22.14 4.69
CA ARG A 36 -0.04 22.58 3.41
C ARG A 36 -1.28 23.46 3.57
N GLU A 37 -1.48 24.40 2.64
CA GLU A 37 -2.70 25.20 2.52
C GLU A 37 -3.86 24.39 1.92
N GLU A 38 -5.10 24.75 2.24
CA GLU A 38 -6.32 23.96 1.97
C GLU A 38 -6.52 23.64 0.47
N GLU A 39 -6.31 24.60 -0.45
CA GLU A 39 -6.39 24.37 -1.91
C GLU A 39 -5.33 23.38 -2.44
N SER A 40 -4.21 23.20 -1.73
CA SER A 40 -3.18 22.23 -2.11
C SER A 40 -3.44 20.81 -1.60
N LEU A 41 -4.47 20.64 -0.75
CA LEU A 41 -4.86 19.35 -0.20
C LEU A 41 -5.79 18.58 -1.14
N ASP A 42 -6.70 19.25 -1.84
CA ASP A 42 -7.67 18.59 -2.73
C ASP A 42 -6.97 17.79 -3.83
N GLY A 43 -5.99 18.38 -4.52
CA GLY A 43 -5.20 17.68 -5.53
C GLY A 43 -4.38 16.51 -4.98
N LEU A 44 -3.90 16.62 -3.72
CA LEU A 44 -3.19 15.54 -3.06
C LEU A 44 -4.14 14.39 -2.67
N VAL A 45 -5.35 14.72 -2.22
CA VAL A 45 -6.40 13.75 -1.88
C VAL A 45 -6.83 12.97 -3.11
N GLU A 46 -7.09 13.65 -4.22
CA GLU A 46 -7.51 13.02 -5.48
C GLU A 46 -6.47 12.00 -5.96
N ASP A 47 -5.20 12.40 -6.05
CA ASP A 47 -4.11 11.51 -6.47
C ASP A 47 -3.98 10.29 -5.54
N ARG A 48 -4.01 10.49 -4.21
CA ARG A 48 -3.85 9.39 -3.24
C ARG A 48 -5.06 8.44 -3.25
N MET A 49 -6.27 8.95 -3.41
CA MET A 49 -7.48 8.14 -3.55
C MET A 49 -7.47 7.27 -4.80
N ASP A 50 -6.87 7.75 -5.90
CA ASP A 50 -6.68 6.97 -7.12
C ASP A 50 -5.76 5.76 -6.90
N TYR A 51 -4.64 5.93 -6.18
CA TYR A 51 -3.77 4.82 -5.80
C TYR A 51 -4.49 3.80 -4.90
N ILE A 52 -5.24 4.26 -3.88
CA ILE A 52 -6.03 3.39 -2.98
C ILE A 52 -7.06 2.58 -3.78
N ASN A 53 -7.78 3.22 -4.70
CA ASN A 53 -8.77 2.56 -5.55
C ASN A 53 -8.12 1.50 -6.44
N ARG A 54 -6.95 1.79 -7.02
CA ARG A 54 -6.17 0.82 -7.81
C ARG A 54 -5.76 -0.38 -6.97
N ILE A 55 -5.20 -0.17 -5.77
CA ILE A 55 -4.82 -1.25 -4.83
C ILE A 55 -6.02 -2.13 -4.47
N SER A 56 -7.19 -1.53 -4.22
CA SER A 56 -8.40 -2.26 -3.87
C SER A 56 -8.81 -3.30 -4.92
N LYS A 57 -8.47 -3.04 -6.20
CA LYS A 57 -8.80 -3.89 -7.36
C LYS A 57 -7.71 -4.92 -7.72
N CYS A 58 -6.51 -4.86 -7.13
CA CYS A 58 -5.44 -5.81 -7.43
C CYS A 58 -5.85 -7.26 -7.16
N SER A 59 -5.38 -8.17 -8.01
CA SER A 59 -5.58 -9.62 -7.87
C SER A 59 -4.29 -10.35 -7.48
N THR A 60 -3.15 -9.65 -7.51
CA THR A 60 -1.83 -10.20 -7.19
C THR A 60 -1.04 -9.28 -6.25
N LEU A 61 -0.04 -9.85 -5.57
CA LEU A 61 0.89 -9.08 -4.76
C LEU A 61 1.82 -8.20 -5.61
N GLU A 62 2.13 -8.61 -6.84
CA GLU A 62 3.01 -7.83 -7.73
C GLU A 62 2.32 -6.54 -8.19
N GLU A 63 1.03 -6.57 -8.52
CA GLU A 63 0.28 -5.34 -8.83
C GLU A 63 0.27 -4.37 -7.64
N ILE A 64 0.08 -4.88 -6.42
CA ILE A 64 0.16 -4.06 -5.20
C ILE A 64 1.56 -3.46 -5.05
N LYS A 65 2.60 -4.26 -5.29
CA LYS A 65 4.01 -3.86 -5.21
C LYS A 65 4.31 -2.70 -6.16
N GLU A 66 3.91 -2.83 -7.43
CA GLU A 66 4.14 -1.81 -8.45
C GLU A 66 3.42 -0.50 -8.10
N ILE A 67 2.13 -0.58 -7.75
CA ILE A 67 1.33 0.61 -7.42
C ILE A 67 1.85 1.30 -6.15
N TRP A 68 2.30 0.54 -5.16
CA TRP A 68 2.86 1.09 -3.93
C TRP A 68 4.18 1.81 -4.19
N PHE A 69 5.08 1.21 -4.99
CA PHE A 69 6.31 1.85 -5.42
C PHE A 69 6.03 3.19 -6.10
N ASP A 70 5.17 3.19 -7.11
CA ASP A 70 4.83 4.41 -7.88
C ASP A 70 4.24 5.52 -6.99
N CYS A 71 3.49 5.15 -5.94
CA CYS A 71 2.84 6.10 -5.05
C CYS A 71 3.81 6.77 -4.06
N LEU A 72 4.65 5.97 -3.37
CA LEU A 72 5.35 6.42 -2.17
C LEU A 72 6.88 6.43 -2.30
N TRP A 73 7.43 5.86 -3.37
CA TRP A 73 8.87 5.58 -3.43
C TRP A 73 9.52 6.11 -4.70
N SER A 74 10.63 6.81 -4.53
CA SER A 74 11.52 7.18 -5.64
C SER A 74 12.80 6.34 -5.68
N ASP A 75 13.14 5.65 -4.58
CA ASP A 75 14.31 4.77 -4.45
C ASP A 75 13.89 3.30 -4.44
N ARG A 76 14.27 2.58 -5.50
CA ARG A 76 13.92 1.16 -5.67
C ARG A 76 14.57 0.27 -4.62
N LYS A 77 15.77 0.59 -4.13
CA LYS A 77 16.48 -0.25 -3.16
C LYS A 77 15.82 -0.18 -1.80
N MET A 78 15.53 1.03 -1.30
CA MET A 78 14.85 1.21 -0.01
C MET A 78 13.45 0.58 -0.04
N PHE A 79 12.75 0.72 -1.16
CA PHE A 79 11.46 0.08 -1.38
C PHE A 79 11.54 -1.45 -1.28
N GLU A 80 12.48 -2.09 -1.99
CA GLU A 80 12.60 -3.56 -1.98
C GLU A 80 13.00 -4.11 -0.61
N GLU A 81 13.75 -3.33 0.19
CA GLU A 81 14.05 -3.67 1.58
C GLU A 81 12.77 -3.65 2.42
N ARG A 82 11.99 -2.56 2.36
CA ARG A 82 10.72 -2.45 3.08
C ARG A 82 9.70 -3.52 2.64
N TRP A 83 9.58 -3.79 1.34
CA TRP A 83 8.66 -4.81 0.83
C TRP A 83 8.99 -6.21 1.36
N LYS A 84 10.28 -6.54 1.49
CA LYS A 84 10.71 -7.83 2.09
C LYS A 84 10.35 -7.94 3.57
N GLU A 85 10.35 -6.84 4.32
CA GLU A 85 9.95 -6.85 5.74
C GLU A 85 8.45 -7.11 5.93
N LEU A 86 7.63 -6.76 4.93
CA LEU A 86 6.18 -6.91 5.00
C LEU A 86 5.68 -8.33 4.67
N LEU A 87 6.49 -9.15 3.99
CA LEU A 87 6.17 -10.52 3.56
C LEU A 87 6.60 -11.56 4.61
#